data_AF-A0A192YLU6-F1
#
_entry.id   AF-A0A192YLU6-F1
#
_cell.length_a   1.000
_cell.length_b   1.000
_cell.length_c   1.000
_cell.angle_alpha   90.00
_cell.angle_beta   90.00
_cell.angle_gamma   90.00
#
_symmetry.space_group_name_H-M   'P 1'
#
loop_
_entity.id
_entity.type
_entity.pdbx_description
1 polymer ?
#
loop_
_entity_poly.entity_id
_entity_poly.type
_entity_poly.pdbx_seq_one_letter_code
_entity_poly.pdbx_strand_id
1 'polypeptide(L)'
;MTNRYDKIPDHKVIKSVMQQELTDKQIEYVKSEIETAALQNDDNVHVNLMSFNSSQKRKSGQVLKSKGYKFVEESNWSLLINL
;
A
#
# COMPACT_ATOMS: atom_id res chain seq x y z
N MET A 1 24.53 -18.03 33.07
CA MET A 1 25.21 -17.69 31.80
C MET A 1 24.14 -17.49 30.75
N THR A 2 23.86 -16.25 30.36
CA THR A 2 22.83 -15.93 29.38
C THR A 2 23.28 -16.43 28.01
N ASN A 3 22.42 -17.19 27.34
CA ASN A 3 22.77 -17.82 26.08
C ASN A 3 22.90 -16.73 25.01
N ARG A 4 24.00 -16.75 24.26
CA ARG A 4 24.26 -15.80 23.16
C ARG A 4 23.18 -15.79 22.07
N TYR A 5 22.31 -16.79 22.05
CA TYR A 5 21.12 -16.87 21.20
C TYR A 5 19.92 -15.99 21.67
N ASP A 6 19.88 -15.54 22.93
CA ASP A 6 18.80 -14.67 23.44
C ASP A 6 18.83 -13.24 22.85
N LYS A 7 19.88 -12.90 22.09
CA LYS A 7 20.02 -11.62 21.40
C LYS A 7 19.50 -11.63 19.96
N ILE A 8 19.07 -12.78 19.43
CA ILE A 8 18.51 -12.88 18.08
C ILE A 8 17.05 -12.43 18.15
N PRO A 9 16.64 -11.36 17.45
CA PRO A 9 15.25 -10.93 17.42
C PRO A 9 14.37 -12.07 16.89
N ASP A 10 13.29 -12.39 17.60
CA ASP A 10 12.33 -13.41 17.21
C ASP A 10 11.84 -13.12 15.76
N HIS A 11 11.61 -14.16 14.95
CA HIS A 11 11.07 -14.03 13.59
C HIS A 11 9.76 -13.20 13.58
N LYS A 12 9.02 -13.19 14.71
CA LYS A 12 7.88 -12.29 14.92
C LYS A 12 8.25 -10.79 14.91
N VAL A 13 9.41 -10.41 15.44
CA VAL A 13 9.90 -9.01 15.42
C VAL A 13 10.29 -8.60 13.99
N ILE A 14 10.93 -9.49 13.24
CA ILE A 14 11.25 -9.26 11.82
C ILE A 14 9.97 -9.15 10.98
N LYS A 15 8.94 -9.98 11.26
CA LYS A 15 7.61 -9.87 10.63
C LYS A 15 6.86 -8.59 11.01
N SER A 16 7.02 -8.08 12.23
CA SER A 16 6.48 -6.78 12.64
C SER A 16 7.14 -5.62 11.87
N VAL A 17 8.43 -5.71 11.54
CA VAL A 17 9.13 -4.77 10.65
C VAL A 17 8.64 -4.89 9.19
N MET A 18 8.24 -6.09 8.74
CA MET A 18 7.64 -6.30 7.40
C MET A 18 6.21 -5.73 7.24
N GLN A 19 5.57 -5.26 8.31
CA GLN A 19 4.19 -4.74 8.31
C GLN A 19 4.08 -3.22 8.36
N GLN A 20 5.19 -2.50 8.46
CA GLN A 20 5.19 -1.04 8.65
C GLN A 20 5.29 -0.31 7.30
N GLU A 21 4.11 0.13 6.85
CA GLU A 21 3.87 1.24 5.92
C GLU A 21 4.16 1.04 4.42
N LEU A 22 3.54 1.93 3.64
CA LEU A 22 3.83 2.10 2.23
C LEU A 22 5.23 2.67 2.11
N THR A 23 6.03 2.10 1.22
CA THR A 23 7.33 2.70 0.89
C THR A 23 7.11 4.02 0.14
N ASP A 24 8.05 4.96 0.23
CA ASP A 24 7.96 6.23 -0.51
C ASP A 24 7.71 6.01 -2.00
N LYS A 25 8.33 4.99 -2.60
CA LYS A 25 8.12 4.60 -4.00
C LYS A 25 6.69 4.15 -4.30
N GLN A 26 6.06 3.44 -3.37
CA GLN A 26 4.66 3.02 -3.53
C GLN A 26 3.71 4.20 -3.38
N ILE A 27 4.02 5.16 -2.51
CA ILE A 27 3.26 6.40 -2.37
C ILE A 27 3.37 7.23 -3.65
N GLU A 28 4.59 7.41 -4.15
CA GLU A 28 4.87 8.13 -5.40
C GLU A 28 4.19 7.46 -6.59
N TYR A 29 4.23 6.13 -6.67
CA TYR A 29 3.52 5.36 -7.68
C TYR A 29 2.01 5.63 -7.67
N VAL A 30 1.35 5.47 -6.52
CA VAL A 30 -0.11 5.70 -6.40
C VAL A 30 -0.46 7.14 -6.76
N LYS A 31 0.37 8.11 -6.34
CA LYS A 31 0.19 9.52 -6.67
C LYS A 31 0.31 9.77 -8.17
N SER A 32 1.33 9.21 -8.82
CA SER A 32 1.58 9.37 -10.25
C SER A 32 0.43 8.80 -11.10
N GLU A 33 -0.12 7.64 -10.73
CA GLU A 33 -1.29 7.05 -11.42
C GLU A 33 -2.50 7.99 -11.35
N ILE A 34 -2.76 8.57 -10.17
CA ILE A 34 -3.87 9.52 -9.98
C ILE A 34 -3.66 10.82 -10.77
N GLU A 35 -2.46 11.39 -10.71
CA GLU A 35 -2.12 12.61 -11.46
C GLU A 35 -2.20 12.39 -12.97
N THR A 36 -1.76 11.22 -13.45
CA THR A 36 -1.82 10.87 -14.87
C THR A 36 -3.26 10.77 -15.36
N ALA A 37 -4.12 10.06 -14.62
CA ALA A 37 -5.54 9.94 -14.97
C ALA A 37 -6.25 11.31 -14.95
N ALA A 38 -5.95 12.15 -13.95
CA ALA A 38 -6.49 13.51 -13.89
C ALA A 38 -6.05 14.39 -15.08
N LEU A 39 -4.78 14.29 -15.51
CA LEU A 39 -4.27 15.00 -16.68
C LEU A 39 -4.86 14.48 -17.99
N GLN A 40 -5.20 13.20 -18.06
CA GLN A 40 -5.84 12.58 -19.21
C GLN A 40 -7.35 12.82 -19.24
N ASN A 41 -7.90 13.46 -18.19
CA ASN A 41 -9.34 13.69 -18.01
C ASN A 41 -10.13 12.37 -17.99
N ASP A 42 -9.52 11.33 -17.40
CA ASP A 42 -10.13 10.04 -17.16
C ASP A 42 -11.01 10.09 -15.91
N ASP A 43 -12.18 9.45 -15.98
CA ASP A 43 -13.11 9.37 -14.84
C ASP A 43 -12.65 8.37 -13.78
N ASN A 44 -11.70 7.48 -14.10
CA ASN A 44 -11.24 6.43 -13.20
C ASN A 44 -9.73 6.21 -13.23
N VAL A 45 -9.16 5.82 -12.10
CA VAL A 45 -7.76 5.42 -11.93
C VAL A 45 -7.66 3.95 -11.58
N HIS A 46 -6.79 3.23 -12.27
CA HIS A 46 -6.48 1.84 -11.95
C HIS A 46 -5.10 1.72 -11.31
N VAL A 47 -5.05 1.52 -9.99
CA VAL A 47 -3.80 1.36 -9.25
C VAL A 47 -3.45 -0.13 -9.14
N ASN A 48 -2.29 -0.52 -9.69
CA ASN A 48 -1.80 -1.89 -9.57
C ASN A 48 -1.14 -2.14 -8.20
N LEU A 49 -1.63 -3.16 -7.49
CA LEU A 49 -1.14 -3.54 -6.16
C LEU A 49 -0.32 -4.84 -6.16
N MET A 50 0.07 -5.40 -7.32
CA MET A 50 0.89 -6.63 -7.42
C MET A 50 2.16 -6.57 -6.57
N SER A 51 2.82 -5.41 -6.51
CA SER A 51 4.06 -5.19 -5.76
C SER A 51 3.83 -4.92 -4.26
N PHE A 52 2.59 -4.82 -3.81
CA PHE A 52 2.23 -4.50 -2.43
C PHE A 52 2.02 -5.80 -1.65
N ASN A 53 2.52 -5.85 -0.41
CA ASN A 53 2.14 -6.92 0.50
C ASN A 53 0.71 -6.68 1.06
N SER A 54 0.12 -7.70 1.68
CA SER A 54 -1.27 -7.62 2.17
C SER A 54 -1.52 -6.47 3.17
N SER A 55 -0.52 -6.09 3.97
CA SER A 55 -0.63 -4.95 4.90
C SER A 55 -0.64 -3.63 4.14
N GLN A 56 0.28 -3.48 3.18
CA GLN A 56 0.41 -2.30 2.32
C GLN A 56 -0.84 -2.06 1.48
N LYS A 57 -1.44 -3.13 0.93
CA LYS A 57 -2.71 -3.07 0.18
C LYS A 57 -3.81 -2.46 1.03
N ARG A 58 -4.03 -2.99 2.24
CA ARG A 58 -5.03 -2.48 3.19
C ARG A 58 -4.75 -1.03 3.58
N LYS A 59 -3.49 -0.69 3.86
CA LYS A 59 -3.10 0.67 4.24
C LYS A 59 -3.33 1.67 3.12
N SER A 60 -2.96 1.33 1.87
CA SER A 60 -3.23 2.15 0.69
C SER A 60 -4.73 2.43 0.53
N GLY A 61 -5.55 1.37 0.62
CA GLY A 61 -7.01 1.49 0.57
C GLY A 61 -7.57 2.43 1.64
N GLN A 62 -7.11 2.28 2.89
CA GLN A 62 -7.52 3.15 4.00
C GLN A 62 -7.11 4.62 3.80
N VAL A 63 -5.87 4.86 3.35
CA VAL A 63 -5.37 6.22 3.11
C VAL A 63 -6.20 6.91 2.03
N LEU A 64 -6.44 6.25 0.90
CA LEU A 64 -7.22 6.81 -0.20
C LEU A 64 -8.67 7.10 0.22
N LYS A 65 -9.33 6.17 0.93
CA LYS A 65 -10.67 6.41 1.50
C LYS A 65 -10.69 7.60 2.47
N SER A 66 -9.66 7.73 3.32
CA SER A 66 -9.54 8.87 4.25
C SER A 66 -9.35 10.22 3.54
N LYS A 67 -8.84 10.20 2.31
CA LYS A 67 -8.68 11.38 1.45
C LYS A 67 -9.94 11.69 0.63
N GLY A 68 -10.99 10.87 0.72
CA GLY A 68 -12.28 11.08 0.05
C GLY A 68 -12.43 10.33 -1.28
N TYR A 69 -11.44 9.55 -1.71
CA TYR A 69 -11.53 8.77 -2.94
C TYR A 69 -12.58 7.66 -2.82
N LYS A 70 -13.41 7.52 -3.86
CA LYS A 70 -14.44 6.48 -3.95
C LYS A 70 -13.93 5.31 -4.77
N PHE A 71 -14.03 4.10 -4.22
CA PHE A 71 -13.61 2.89 -4.92
C PHE A 71 -14.79 2.32 -5.69
N VAL A 72 -14.59 2.14 -6.99
CA VAL A 72 -15.50 1.41 -7.87
C VAL A 72 -15.27 -0.09 -7.69
N GLU A 73 -14.01 -0.49 -7.57
CA GLU A 73 -13.59 -1.87 -7.33
C GLU A 73 -12.38 -1.91 -6.39
N GLU A 74 -12.37 -2.87 -5.47
CA GLU A 74 -11.25 -3.15 -4.57
C GLU A 74 -10.95 -4.64 -4.61
N SER A 75 -9.74 -5.00 -5.06
CA SER A 75 -9.30 -6.38 -5.12
C SER A 75 -7.94 -6.54 -4.43
N ASN A 76 -7.53 -7.79 -4.21
CA ASN A 76 -6.18 -8.09 -3.71
C ASN A 76 -5.07 -7.72 -4.72
N TRP A 77 -5.41 -7.34 -5.95
CA TRP A 77 -4.48 -7.09 -7.04
C TRP A 77 -4.50 -5.65 -7.52
N SER A 78 -5.60 -4.92 -7.29
CA SER A 78 -5.80 -3.57 -7.80
C SER A 78 -6.84 -2.77 -7.02
N LEU A 79 -6.79 -1.44 -7.18
CA LEU A 79 -7.86 -0.51 -6.79
C LEU A 79 -8.33 0.24 -8.03
N LEU A 80 -9.64 0.29 -8.23
CA LEU A 80 -10.28 1.17 -9.20
C LEU A 80 -10.94 2.33 -8.46
N ILE A 81 -10.48 3.55 -8.73
CA ILE A 81 -10.86 4.77 -8.03
C ILE A 81 -11.60 5.69 -9.00
N ASN A 82 -12.73 6.25 -8.58
CA ASN A 82 -13.44 7.31 -9.30
C ASN A 82 -12.87 8.68 -8.88
N LEU A 83 -12.50 9.53 -9.84
CA LEU A 83 -11.85 10.83 -9.61
C LEU A 83 -12.85 11.99 -9.40
#